data_AF-A0A2N5XBL9-F1
#
_entry.id   AF-A0A2N5XBL9-F1
#
_cell.length_a   1.000
_cell.length_b   1.000
_cell.length_c   1.000
_cell.angle_alpha   90.00
_cell.angle_beta   90.00
_cell.angle_gamma   90.00
#
_symmetry.space_group_name_H-M   'P 1'
#
loop_
_entity.id
_entity.type
_entity.pdbx_description
1 polymer ?
#
loop_
_entity_poly.entity_id
_entity_poly.type
_entity_poly.pdbx_seq_one_letter_code
_entity_poly.pdbx_strand_id
1 'polypeptide(L)'
;MALELLVHGVGGTTPDVMLGDRRIVRVQGDDTAGLYRRTDDADAESRPGGHREEPVPEAYSWCNLTSGNSSRALWLLLLPFMVVNLAHWMRPAPAGHRPGLDRAHDLLVRLLALSLTVLLVSAACEVALDLVAWQCAGTPRCVAGQSWLGFAGADGGWWRVPGRRL
;
A
#
# COMPACT_ATOMS: atom_id res chain seq x y z
N MET A 1 7.89 -3.89 36.54
CA MET A 1 8.50 -3.32 35.32
C MET A 1 7.55 -2.28 34.77
N ALA A 2 8.03 -1.06 34.57
CA ALA A 2 7.32 -0.02 33.84
C ALA A 2 7.99 0.14 32.47
N LEU A 3 7.19 0.43 31.44
CA LEU A 3 7.68 0.68 30.08
C LEU A 3 7.50 2.16 29.75
N GLU A 4 8.50 2.78 29.13
CA GLU A 4 8.38 4.10 28.53
C GLU A 4 8.43 3.96 27.00
N LEU A 5 7.33 4.32 26.32
CA LEU A 5 7.27 4.29 24.87
C LEU A 5 7.60 5.67 24.30
N LEU A 6 8.77 5.78 23.68
CA LEU A 6 9.22 6.94 22.94
C LEU A 6 8.70 6.85 21.51
N VAL A 7 8.01 7.89 21.05
CA VAL A 7 7.46 7.99 19.69
C VAL A 7 7.93 9.28 19.05
N HIS A 8 8.59 9.20 17.89
CA HIS A 8 9.01 10.40 17.18
C HIS A 8 7.83 11.10 16.49
N GLY A 9 7.92 12.43 16.39
CA GLY A 9 7.03 13.23 15.53
C GLY A 9 7.33 13.04 14.04
N VAL A 10 6.75 13.88 13.20
CA VAL A 10 6.86 13.76 11.71
C VAL A 10 8.30 13.94 11.19
N GLY A 11 9.21 14.49 11.99
CA GLY A 11 10.61 14.72 11.63
C GLY A 11 11.48 13.47 11.46
N GLY A 12 10.94 12.28 11.75
CA GLY A 12 11.61 11.01 11.47
C GLY A 12 12.88 10.75 12.28
N THR A 13 12.91 11.17 13.54
CA THR A 13 14.02 10.90 14.46
C THR A 13 14.29 9.40 14.55
N THR A 14 15.56 9.02 14.43
CA THR A 14 15.98 7.62 14.44
C THR A 14 15.94 7.02 15.85
N PRO A 15 15.73 5.70 15.98
CA PRO A 15 15.61 5.05 17.29
C PRO A 15 16.86 5.23 18.18
N ASP A 16 18.06 5.31 17.61
CA ASP A 16 19.31 5.54 18.36
C ASP A 16 19.36 6.94 18.98
N VAL A 17 18.79 7.93 18.31
CA VAL A 17 18.67 9.30 18.82
C VAL A 17 17.58 9.37 19.90
N MET A 18 16.46 8.66 19.71
CA MET A 18 15.38 8.59 20.71
C MET A 18 15.86 7.91 22.00
N LEU A 19 16.61 6.81 21.88
CA LEU A 19 17.13 6.04 23.01
C LEU A 19 18.43 6.61 23.59
N GLY A 20 19.04 7.59 22.92
CA GLY A 20 20.33 8.17 23.33
C GLY A 20 21.51 7.20 23.31
N ASP A 21 21.38 6.05 22.63
CA ASP A 21 22.39 5.00 22.54
C ASP A 21 22.43 4.46 21.11
N ARG A 22 23.65 4.23 20.58
CA ARG A 22 23.84 3.65 19.24
C ARG A 22 23.67 2.14 19.21
N ARG A 23 23.77 1.48 20.37
CA ARG A 23 23.66 0.02 20.51
C ARG A 23 22.21 -0.35 20.72
N ILE A 24 21.45 -0.32 19.63
CA ILE A 24 20.02 -0.65 19.63
C ILE A 24 19.77 -2.03 19.02
N VAL A 25 18.71 -2.67 19.48
CA VAL A 25 18.19 -3.93 18.92
C VAL A 25 16.72 -3.76 18.57
N ARG A 26 16.29 -4.31 17.43
CA ARG A 26 14.87 -4.38 17.09
C ARG A 26 14.24 -5.55 17.83
N VAL A 27 13.27 -5.25 18.68
CA VAL A 27 12.56 -6.24 19.49
C VAL A 27 11.33 -6.75 18.76
N GLN A 28 10.66 -5.89 18.00
CA GLN A 28 9.47 -6.24 17.22
C GLN A 28 9.37 -5.41 15.93
N GLY A 29 8.65 -5.93 14.94
CA GLY A 29 8.40 -5.27 13.66
C GLY A 29 9.48 -5.54 12.63
N ASP A 30 9.60 -4.64 11.66
CA ASP A 30 10.46 -4.79 10.49
C ASP A 30 11.22 -3.49 10.16
N ASP A 31 11.81 -3.42 8.97
CA ASP A 31 12.55 -2.24 8.49
C ASP A 31 11.62 -1.07 8.13
N THR A 32 10.31 -1.29 8.06
CA THR A 32 9.30 -0.26 7.75
C THR A 32 8.78 0.42 9.02
N ALA A 33 8.44 -0.38 10.03
CA ALA A 33 8.07 0.10 11.34
C ALA A 33 8.49 -0.92 12.40
N GLY A 34 9.12 -0.44 13.48
CA GLY A 34 9.68 -1.33 14.48
C GLY A 34 9.81 -0.70 15.85
N LEU A 35 9.80 -1.57 16.86
CA LEU A 35 10.12 -1.26 18.24
C LEU A 35 11.57 -1.61 18.51
N TYR A 36 12.30 -0.64 19.05
CA TYR A 36 13.73 -0.74 19.34
C TYR A 36 13.97 -0.52 20.82
N ARG A 37 14.91 -1.28 21.38
CA ARG A 37 15.43 -1.10 22.73
C ARG A 37 16.95 -0.92 22.67
N ARG A 38 17.54 -0.43 23.76
CA ARG A 38 18.98 -0.56 23.97
C ARG A 38 19.34 -2.03 24.10
N THR A 39 20.54 -2.40 23.66
CA THR A 39 21.03 -3.79 23.71
C THR A 39 21.05 -4.33 25.14
N ASP A 40 21.37 -3.46 26.11
CA ASP A 40 21.38 -3.80 27.54
C ASP A 40 19.98 -4.16 28.08
N ASP A 41 18.93 -3.70 27.39
CA ASP A 41 17.53 -3.83 27.77
C ASP A 41 16.78 -4.85 26.89
N ALA A 42 17.51 -5.59 26.04
CA ALA A 42 16.94 -6.55 25.08
C ALA A 42 16.07 -7.62 25.77
N ASP A 43 16.58 -8.18 26.88
CA ASP A 43 15.94 -9.25 27.64
C ASP A 43 15.09 -8.73 28.80
N ALA A 44 14.72 -7.44 28.81
CA ALA A 44 14.00 -6.83 29.92
C ALA A 44 12.76 -7.63 30.32
N GLU A 45 11.96 -8.10 29.34
CA GLU A 45 10.77 -8.94 29.53
C GLU A 45 11.06 -10.27 30.23
N SER A 46 12.24 -10.85 30.01
CA SER A 46 12.66 -12.13 30.59
C SER A 46 13.27 -11.98 31.99
N ARG A 47 13.58 -10.75 32.43
CA ARG A 47 14.16 -10.45 33.75
C ARG A 47 13.40 -9.34 34.49
N PRO A 48 12.13 -9.57 34.89
CA PRO A 48 11.28 -8.54 35.49
C PRO A 48 11.77 -7.98 36.84
N GLY A 49 12.78 -8.61 37.49
CA GLY A 49 13.39 -8.15 38.74
C GLY A 49 14.87 -7.73 38.64
N GLY A 50 15.48 -7.78 37.44
CA GLY A 50 16.89 -7.41 37.23
C GLY A 50 17.12 -5.97 36.79
N HIS A 51 16.05 -5.23 36.51
CA HIS A 51 16.11 -3.88 35.97
C HIS A 51 15.82 -2.83 37.06
N ARG A 52 16.47 -1.68 36.92
CA ARG A 52 16.47 -0.54 37.86
C ARG A 52 15.04 -0.06 38.18
N GLU A 53 14.89 0.74 39.22
CA GLU A 53 13.63 1.42 39.58
C GLU A 53 13.03 2.27 38.43
N GLU A 54 13.80 2.51 37.36
CA GLU A 54 13.44 3.31 36.18
C GLU A 54 12.71 2.48 35.10
N PRO A 55 11.75 3.09 34.37
CA PRO A 55 11.10 2.44 33.23
C PRO A 55 12.08 2.03 32.13
N VAL A 56 11.78 0.96 31.43
CA VAL A 56 12.56 0.51 30.26
C VAL A 56 12.13 1.35 29.05
N PRO A 57 13.03 2.12 28.41
CA PRO A 57 12.70 2.92 27.25
C PRO A 57 12.65 2.08 25.97
N GLU A 58 11.57 2.26 25.21
CA GLU A 58 11.35 1.68 23.89
C GLU A 58 11.12 2.76 22.86
N ALA A 59 11.87 2.75 21.77
CA ALA A 59 11.63 3.64 20.65
C ALA A 59 10.77 2.95 19.59
N TYR A 60 9.58 3.48 19.36
CA TYR A 60 8.78 3.16 18.19
C TYR A 60 9.16 4.06 17.02
N SER A 61 9.67 3.45 15.95
CA SER A 61 10.02 4.14 14.72
C SER A 61 9.09 3.75 13.59
N TRP A 62 8.52 4.77 12.94
CA TRP A 62 7.53 4.66 11.86
C TRP A 62 7.88 5.52 10.63
N CYS A 63 9.05 6.15 10.61
CA CYS A 63 9.44 7.06 9.54
C CYS A 63 9.47 6.41 8.15
N ASN A 64 9.80 5.12 8.05
CA ASN A 64 9.77 4.40 6.78
C ASN A 64 8.33 4.05 6.30
N LEU A 65 7.29 4.35 7.11
CA LEU A 65 5.89 4.40 6.65
C LEU A 65 5.59 5.63 5.79
N THR A 66 6.38 6.70 5.86
CA THR A 66 6.13 7.91 5.06
C THR A 66 7.18 8.14 3.99
N SER A 67 8.41 7.63 4.16
CA SER A 67 9.53 7.78 3.21
C SER A 67 9.88 6.53 2.39
N GLY A 68 9.14 5.42 2.57
CA GLY A 68 9.46 4.12 1.96
C GLY A 68 9.20 4.00 0.45
N ASN A 69 9.05 2.75 -0.01
CA ASN A 69 9.04 2.37 -1.44
C ASN A 69 8.11 3.21 -2.33
N SER A 70 8.52 3.47 -3.57
CA SER A 70 7.71 4.18 -4.59
C SER A 70 6.40 3.47 -4.90
N SER A 71 6.34 2.15 -4.72
CA SER A 71 5.08 1.38 -4.84
C SER A 71 4.00 1.82 -3.85
N ARG A 72 4.33 2.54 -2.77
CA ARG A 72 3.34 3.14 -1.86
C ARG A 72 2.47 4.18 -2.56
N ALA A 73 2.98 4.82 -3.61
CA ALA A 73 2.20 5.76 -4.41
C ALA A 73 1.00 5.08 -5.09
N LEU A 74 1.02 3.76 -5.29
CA LEU A 74 -0.14 3.01 -5.81
C LEU A 74 -1.37 3.14 -4.91
N TRP A 75 -1.19 3.44 -3.61
CA TRP A 75 -2.30 3.67 -2.71
C TRP A 75 -3.13 4.91 -3.10
N LEU A 76 -2.53 5.88 -3.80
CA LEU A 76 -3.25 7.04 -4.33
C LEU A 76 -4.30 6.65 -5.37
N LEU A 77 -4.16 5.51 -6.04
CA LEU A 77 -5.19 4.97 -6.94
C LEU A 77 -6.47 4.59 -6.18
N LEU A 78 -6.35 4.23 -4.90
CA LEU A 78 -7.47 3.86 -4.03
C LEU A 78 -8.09 5.07 -3.33
N LEU A 79 -7.42 6.22 -3.31
CA LEU A 79 -7.91 7.46 -2.72
C LEU A 79 -9.31 7.89 -3.19
N PRO A 80 -9.65 7.87 -4.49
CA PRO A 80 -11.02 8.20 -4.91
C PRO A 80 -12.07 7.25 -4.34
N PHE A 81 -11.76 5.95 -4.17
CA PHE A 81 -12.68 4.99 -3.56
C PHE A 81 -12.92 5.28 -2.08
N MET A 82 -11.89 5.69 -1.36
CA MET A 82 -12.04 6.12 0.04
C MET A 82 -12.96 7.34 0.17
N VAL A 83 -12.81 8.33 -0.72
CA VAL A 83 -13.66 9.53 -0.71
C VAL A 83 -15.12 9.15 -0.94
N VAL A 84 -15.39 8.23 -1.87
CA VAL A 84 -16.76 7.73 -2.12
C VAL A 84 -17.30 6.95 -0.93
N ASN A 85 -16.48 6.09 -0.31
CA ASN A 85 -16.85 5.39 0.92
C ASN A 85 -17.18 6.39 2.04
N LEU A 86 -16.33 7.40 2.24
CA LEU A 86 -16.55 8.45 3.23
C LEU A 86 -17.84 9.24 2.94
N ALA A 87 -18.08 9.61 1.68
CA ALA A 87 -19.30 10.31 1.27
C ALA A 87 -20.57 9.51 1.58
N HIS A 88 -20.52 8.18 1.44
CA HIS A 88 -21.62 7.30 1.84
C HIS A 88 -21.93 7.41 3.34
N TRP A 89 -20.89 7.42 4.18
CA TRP A 89 -21.02 7.51 5.65
C TRP A 89 -21.34 8.92 6.15
N MET A 90 -20.92 9.97 5.43
CA MET A 90 -21.17 11.38 5.74
C MET A 90 -22.58 11.86 5.38
N ARG A 91 -23.54 10.94 5.23
CA ARG A 91 -24.92 11.28 4.87
C ARG A 91 -25.48 12.31 5.88
N PRO A 92 -25.98 13.47 5.41
CA PRO A 92 -26.52 14.50 6.29
C PRO A 92 -27.64 13.93 7.19
N ALA A 93 -27.66 14.34 8.46
CA ALA A 93 -28.76 13.99 9.36
C ALA A 93 -30.11 14.43 8.74
N PRO A 94 -31.18 13.63 8.89
CA PRO A 94 -32.44 13.89 8.20
C PRO A 94 -33.08 15.21 8.67
N ALA A 95 -32.78 16.29 7.97
CA ALA A 95 -33.44 17.59 8.14
C ALA A 95 -34.78 17.56 7.39
N GLY A 96 -35.77 16.90 8.01
CA GLY A 96 -37.09 16.67 7.44
C GLY A 96 -37.16 15.45 6.51
N HIS A 97 -38.36 14.90 6.35
CA HIS A 97 -38.61 13.65 5.62
C HIS A 97 -38.55 13.89 4.09
N ARG A 98 -37.35 13.79 3.49
CA ARG A 98 -37.13 13.94 2.04
C ARG A 98 -36.61 12.65 1.38
N PRO A 99 -37.43 11.58 1.30
CA PRO A 99 -36.99 10.26 0.85
C PRO A 99 -36.53 10.21 -0.61
N GLY A 100 -36.86 11.21 -1.44
CA GLY A 100 -36.35 11.33 -2.80
C GLY A 100 -34.90 11.78 -2.87
N LEU A 101 -34.52 12.76 -2.05
CA LEU A 101 -33.16 13.31 -2.03
C LEU A 101 -32.17 12.29 -1.46
N ASP A 102 -32.58 11.56 -0.43
CA ASP A 102 -31.81 10.46 0.16
C ASP A 102 -31.52 9.34 -0.85
N ARG A 103 -32.56 8.90 -1.59
CA ARG A 103 -32.40 7.89 -2.64
C ARG A 103 -31.51 8.38 -3.78
N ALA A 104 -31.64 9.65 -4.16
CA ALA A 104 -30.78 10.24 -5.19
C ALA A 104 -29.31 10.28 -4.75
N HIS A 105 -29.03 10.71 -3.51
CA HIS A 105 -27.68 10.68 -2.94
C HIS A 105 -27.09 9.26 -2.97
N ASP A 106 -27.81 8.27 -2.44
CA ASP A 106 -27.34 6.89 -2.39
C ASP A 106 -27.11 6.31 -3.79
N LEU A 107 -28.00 6.61 -4.75
CA LEU A 107 -27.83 6.20 -6.14
C LEU A 107 -26.59 6.83 -6.78
N LEU A 108 -26.38 8.14 -6.58
CA LEU A 108 -25.23 8.86 -7.14
C LEU A 108 -23.90 8.33 -6.56
N VAL A 109 -23.83 8.11 -5.25
CA VAL A 109 -22.65 7.52 -4.59
C VAL A 109 -22.36 6.11 -5.14
N ARG A 110 -23.40 5.28 -5.34
CA ARG A 110 -23.25 3.94 -5.94
C ARG A 110 -22.78 3.99 -7.39
N LEU A 111 -23.34 4.88 -8.20
CA LEU A 111 -22.92 5.06 -9.59
C LEU A 111 -21.47 5.52 -9.67
N LEU A 112 -21.06 6.45 -8.80
CA LEU A 112 -19.68 6.92 -8.73
C LEU A 112 -18.72 5.79 -8.32
N ALA A 113 -19.05 5.02 -7.28
CA ALA A 113 -18.28 3.83 -6.88
C ALA A 113 -18.13 2.82 -8.02
N LEU A 114 -19.23 2.52 -8.71
CA LEU A 114 -19.22 1.61 -9.86
C LEU A 114 -18.35 2.14 -10.99
N SER A 115 -18.46 3.42 -11.31
CA SER A 115 -17.70 4.06 -12.39
C SER A 115 -16.19 4.03 -12.11
N LEU A 116 -15.79 4.34 -10.87
CA LEU A 116 -14.39 4.21 -10.44
C LEU A 116 -13.88 2.77 -10.54
N THR A 117 -14.71 1.79 -10.17
CA THR A 117 -14.36 0.37 -10.25
C THR A 117 -14.12 -0.04 -11.70
N VAL A 118 -15.03 0.33 -12.60
CA VAL A 118 -14.91 0.05 -14.03
C VAL A 118 -13.65 0.72 -14.60
N LEU A 119 -13.41 1.99 -14.27
CA LEU A 119 -12.21 2.71 -14.71
C LEU A 119 -10.91 2.02 -14.24
N LEU A 120 -10.84 1.64 -12.96
CA LEU A 120 -9.67 0.96 -12.39
C LEU A 120 -9.42 -0.39 -13.07
N VAL A 121 -10.47 -1.20 -13.25
CA VAL A 121 -10.36 -2.52 -13.89
C VAL A 121 -9.96 -2.37 -15.36
N SER A 122 -10.57 -1.45 -16.10
CA SER A 122 -10.22 -1.18 -17.50
C SER A 122 -8.75 -0.76 -17.63
N ALA A 123 -8.27 0.17 -16.80
CA ALA A 123 -6.87 0.59 -16.80
C ALA A 123 -5.92 -0.59 -16.48
N ALA A 124 -6.28 -1.44 -15.52
CA ALA A 124 -5.49 -2.63 -15.20
C ALA A 124 -5.46 -3.63 -16.37
N CYS A 125 -6.60 -3.83 -17.05
CA CYS A 125 -6.68 -4.66 -18.25
C CYS A 125 -5.83 -4.10 -19.40
N GLU A 126 -5.86 -2.79 -19.65
CA GLU A 126 -5.03 -2.13 -20.67
C GLU A 126 -3.54 -2.35 -20.41
N VAL A 127 -3.08 -2.12 -19.17
CA VAL A 127 -1.67 -2.35 -18.80
C VAL A 127 -1.29 -3.83 -18.97
N ALA A 128 -2.15 -4.76 -18.55
CA ALA A 128 -1.90 -6.19 -18.72
C ALA A 128 -1.81 -6.58 -20.20
N LEU A 129 -2.71 -6.06 -21.03
CA LEU A 129 -2.69 -6.28 -22.47
C LEU A 129 -1.45 -5.68 -23.12
N ASP A 130 -1.00 -4.48 -22.72
CA ASP A 130 0.24 -3.88 -23.23
C ASP A 130 1.46 -4.74 -22.90
N LEU A 131 1.59 -5.18 -21.64
CA LEU A 131 2.68 -6.04 -21.21
C LEU A 131 2.70 -7.37 -21.95
N VAL A 132 1.53 -8.02 -22.11
CA VAL A 132 1.43 -9.35 -22.71
C VAL A 132 1.51 -9.29 -24.24
N ALA A 133 0.66 -8.47 -24.86
CA ALA A 133 0.44 -8.45 -26.30
C ALA A 133 1.48 -7.61 -27.06
N TRP A 134 2.06 -6.58 -26.45
CA TRP A 134 3.10 -5.77 -27.10
C TRP A 134 4.50 -6.09 -26.59
N GLN A 135 4.73 -6.05 -25.27
CA GLN A 135 6.08 -6.18 -24.74
C GLN A 135 6.58 -7.63 -24.75
N CYS A 136 5.77 -8.58 -24.29
CA CYS A 136 6.16 -9.99 -24.26
C CYS A 136 6.06 -10.67 -25.62
N ALA A 137 4.97 -10.46 -26.38
CA ALA A 137 4.83 -11.05 -27.71
C ALA A 137 5.87 -10.54 -28.73
N GLY A 138 6.37 -9.31 -28.56
CA GLY A 138 7.47 -8.75 -29.35
C GLY A 138 8.86 -9.31 -29.01
N THR A 139 9.00 -10.09 -27.93
CA THR A 139 10.27 -10.61 -27.45
C THR A 139 10.34 -12.14 -27.58
N PRO A 140 11.16 -12.70 -28.49
CA PRO A 140 11.22 -14.15 -28.75
C PRO A 140 11.52 -15.00 -27.51
N ARG A 141 12.33 -14.48 -26.58
CA ARG A 141 12.64 -15.15 -25.30
C ARG A 141 11.45 -15.24 -24.34
N CYS A 142 10.54 -14.26 -24.35
CA CYS A 142 9.34 -14.33 -23.50
C CYS A 142 8.35 -15.37 -24.06
N VAL A 143 8.21 -15.42 -25.38
CA VAL A 143 7.27 -16.34 -26.07
C VAL A 143 7.74 -17.80 -26.02
N ALA A 144 9.05 -18.06 -26.06
CA ALA A 144 9.62 -19.41 -26.13
C ALA A 144 9.19 -20.37 -25.00
N GLY A 145 8.71 -19.85 -23.86
CA GLY A 145 8.22 -20.65 -22.73
C GLY A 145 6.70 -20.62 -22.51
N GLN A 146 5.93 -19.90 -23.33
CA GLN A 146 4.50 -19.67 -23.11
C GLN A 146 3.66 -20.15 -24.29
N SER A 147 3.27 -21.44 -24.27
CA SER A 147 2.49 -22.08 -25.34
C SER A 147 1.12 -21.43 -25.60
N TRP A 148 0.50 -20.81 -24.58
CA TRP A 148 -0.76 -20.10 -24.69
C TRP A 148 -0.64 -18.73 -25.40
N LEU A 149 0.59 -18.18 -25.53
CA LEU A 149 0.87 -16.98 -26.33
C LEU A 149 1.10 -17.29 -27.82
N GLY A 150 0.99 -18.55 -28.24
CA GLY A 150 1.18 -18.95 -29.65
C GLY A 150 0.25 -18.22 -30.64
N PHE A 151 -0.91 -17.73 -30.20
CA PHE A 151 -1.82 -16.92 -31.03
C PHE A 151 -1.35 -15.46 -31.24
N ALA A 152 -0.44 -14.98 -30.39
CA ALA A 152 0.17 -13.64 -30.44
C ALA A 152 1.67 -13.67 -30.79
N GLY A 153 2.30 -14.84 -30.74
CA GLY A 153 3.73 -15.05 -30.99
C GLY A 153 4.14 -14.77 -32.43
N ALA A 154 5.40 -14.35 -32.57
CA ALA A 154 6.05 -13.91 -33.81
C ALA A 154 6.00 -14.92 -34.98
N ASP A 155 5.81 -16.21 -34.71
CA ASP A 155 5.85 -17.28 -35.72
C ASP A 155 4.49 -17.56 -36.40
N GLY A 156 3.40 -16.86 -36.07
CA GLY A 156 2.13 -17.06 -36.77
C GLY A 156 0.88 -16.35 -36.23
N GLY A 157 1.01 -15.44 -35.27
CA GLY A 157 -0.14 -14.81 -34.61
C GLY A 157 -0.93 -13.80 -35.45
N TRP A 158 -2.24 -13.71 -35.19
CA TRP A 158 -3.23 -12.80 -35.80
C TRP A 158 -2.79 -11.32 -35.81
N TRP A 159 -1.94 -10.90 -34.87
CA TRP A 159 -1.45 -9.52 -34.72
C TRP A 159 -0.41 -9.06 -35.75
N ARG A 160 -0.07 -9.87 -36.76
CA ARG A 160 0.84 -9.45 -37.83
C ARG A 160 0.22 -8.30 -38.63
N VAL A 161 0.79 -7.11 -38.47
CA VAL A 161 0.49 -5.82 -39.14
C VAL A 161 -0.15 -5.99 -40.53
N PRO A 162 -1.40 -5.53 -40.76
CA PRO A 162 -1.96 -5.47 -42.11
C PRO A 162 -1.41 -4.20 -42.79
N GLY A 163 -0.22 -4.28 -43.39
CA GLY A 163 0.37 -3.09 -43.99
C GLY A 163 1.78 -3.21 -44.53
N ARG A 164 2.01 -4.09 -45.51
CA ARG A 164 3.04 -3.83 -46.53
C ARG A 164 2.62 -4.46 -47.85
N ARG A 165 1.79 -3.74 -48.60
CA ARG A 165 1.69 -3.90 -50.05
C ARG A 165 2.73 -2.96 -50.65
N LEU A 166 3.82 -3.54 -51.15
CA LEU A 166 4.54 -3.06 -52.32
C LEU A 166 4.60 -4.25 -53.28
#